data_AF-A0A940KWG0-F1
#
_entry.id   AF-A0A940KWG0-F1
#
_cell.length_a   1.000
_cell.length_b   1.000
_cell.length_c   1.000
_cell.angle_alpha   90.00
_cell.angle_beta   90.00
_cell.angle_gamma   90.00
#
_symmetry.space_group_name_H-M   'P 1'
#
loop_
_entity.id
_entity.type
_entity.pdbx_description
1 polymer ?
#
loop_
_entity_poly.entity_id
_entity_poly.type
_entity_poly.pdbx_seq_one_letter_code
_entity_poly.pdbx_strand_id
1 'polypeptide(L)'
;MKPKFRWTWLAAIAASNAAWAAPAHYVVFEMDAAKNVRALFYTQVDIADAALERARDAQPAGEERIAYRLVRDGVGRGERSVEVPSLRAEFARDPDRGDQRIVARPVDAAVRHFVLRVPLADADTVEFGDAGKTQRFDLHELASREQTTTYAGRTPMQIERAPNAGNPANRVDMLVIGEGYTAAQQGLFDSDAAILRESFFGLTPYKEYQSFVNWTTGFVASNQSGADHPPYQSGCTQATCCSDPEAQSDPRAGQFVDTAFDATFCAFQIHRLLTVDDGAVLAAAAAYPDWDKIVVVVNDPVYGGAGGNISTTSTHAQATQIVLHEYGHSFTGLADEYDSPYPGFPPCSDLSGGAPCEANVTDQTSASSVKWKSWFTPGNPIPTPPGTSGVGLFEGARYRSSGMFRPVDTQCLMQFLGVPFCPVCAQEYVRTLYRGGFGVPAGGIDLIEPGSESPPTSGVVAYGLGSSRTFQVSTLQPTIGSIAVQWYLDGAAISGANAASYVFSQGSPTPATRTLEVRVTDSTALVSPTMAGGLLEHRRSWTIQVGNDVIFRNGFESP
;
A
#
# COMPACT_ATOMS: atom_id res chain seq x y z
N MET A 1 -41.99 -9.30 27.11
CA MET A 1 -40.64 -9.82 27.41
C MET A 1 -39.72 -9.36 26.29
N LYS A 2 -38.81 -8.42 26.58
CA LYS A 2 -37.77 -7.92 25.66
C LYS A 2 -36.42 -8.10 26.39
N PRO A 3 -35.38 -8.69 25.79
CA PRO A 3 -34.11 -8.86 26.50
C PRO A 3 -33.35 -7.52 26.49
N LYS A 4 -32.93 -7.09 27.68
CA LYS A 4 -32.00 -5.97 27.87
C LYS A 4 -30.58 -6.49 27.68
N PHE A 5 -29.92 -6.10 26.59
CA PHE A 5 -28.47 -6.28 26.45
C PHE A 5 -27.76 -5.24 27.32
N ARG A 6 -27.01 -5.70 28.32
CA ARG A 6 -26.10 -4.89 29.14
C ARG A 6 -24.80 -4.71 28.37
N TRP A 7 -24.47 -3.46 28.06
CA TRP A 7 -23.17 -3.06 27.56
C TRP A 7 -22.19 -3.01 28.74
N THR A 8 -21.27 -3.96 28.81
CA THR A 8 -20.09 -3.88 29.69
C THR A 8 -19.06 -2.98 29.01
N TRP A 9 -18.80 -1.83 29.62
CA TRP A 9 -17.75 -0.90 29.24
C TRP A 9 -16.38 -1.55 29.48
N LEU A 10 -15.70 -1.95 28.40
CA LEU A 10 -14.25 -2.05 28.39
C LEU A 10 -13.75 -0.64 28.04
N ALA A 11 -13.19 0.04 29.04
CA ALA A 11 -12.48 1.29 28.83
C ALA A 11 -11.28 1.01 27.93
N ALA A 12 -11.39 1.38 26.65
CA ALA A 12 -10.22 1.54 25.79
C ALA A 12 -9.34 2.59 26.46
N ILE A 13 -8.14 2.19 26.85
CA ILE A 13 -7.07 3.13 27.20
C ILE A 13 -6.85 3.95 25.94
N ALA A 14 -7.30 5.20 25.96
CA ALA A 14 -6.93 6.19 24.96
C ALA A 14 -5.40 6.34 25.06
N ALA A 15 -4.68 5.62 24.20
CA ALA A 15 -3.27 5.89 23.97
C ALA A 15 -3.17 7.35 23.54
N SER A 16 -2.34 8.10 24.24
CA SER A 16 -2.10 9.52 24.00
C SER A 16 -1.65 9.76 22.55
N ASN A 17 -2.49 10.40 21.74
CA ASN A 17 -2.26 10.81 20.34
C ASN A 17 -1.16 11.89 20.17
N ALA A 18 -0.23 12.06 21.12
CA ALA A 18 0.63 13.25 21.20
C ALA A 18 2.12 13.03 20.84
N ALA A 19 2.54 11.83 20.43
CA ALA A 19 3.96 11.51 20.23
C ALA A 19 4.39 11.25 18.76
N TRP A 20 3.48 11.36 17.79
CA TRP A 20 3.71 10.83 16.44
C TRP A 20 3.66 11.89 15.32
N ALA A 21 3.41 13.17 15.63
CA ALA A 21 3.36 14.20 14.58
C ALA A 21 4.76 14.81 14.36
N ALA A 22 5.33 14.59 13.18
CA ALA A 22 6.49 15.31 12.69
C ALA A 22 6.04 16.31 11.61
N PRO A 23 6.34 17.61 11.74
CA PRO A 23 5.98 18.56 10.71
C PRO A 23 6.79 18.30 9.44
N ALA A 24 6.12 18.31 8.28
CA ALA A 24 6.71 18.08 6.97
C ALA A 24 6.22 19.08 5.92
N HIS A 25 7.07 19.34 4.93
CA HIS A 25 6.70 19.96 3.67
C HIS A 25 5.98 18.91 2.82
N TYR A 26 4.81 19.25 2.30
CA TYR A 26 4.07 18.45 1.33
C TYR A 26 4.08 19.16 0.00
N VAL A 27 4.71 18.56 -1.01
CA VAL A 27 4.86 19.17 -2.33
C VAL A 27 4.38 18.22 -3.40
N VAL A 28 3.42 18.68 -4.22
CA VAL A 28 2.99 17.96 -5.44
C VAL A 28 3.86 18.44 -6.59
N PHE A 29 4.50 17.51 -7.26
CA PHE A 29 5.32 17.73 -8.42
C PHE A 29 4.68 17.13 -9.66
N GLU A 30 4.94 17.77 -10.79
CA GLU A 30 4.69 17.28 -12.14
C GLU A 30 6.02 16.95 -12.81
N MET A 31 6.06 15.86 -13.56
CA MET A 31 7.17 15.48 -14.41
C MET A 31 6.71 15.32 -15.85
N ASP A 32 7.38 16.01 -16.77
CA ASP A 32 7.14 15.86 -18.20
C ASP A 32 7.94 14.69 -18.83
N ALA A 33 7.67 14.40 -20.10
CA ALA A 33 8.35 13.34 -20.85
C ALA A 33 9.87 13.57 -21.00
N ALA A 34 10.35 14.81 -20.83
CA ALA A 34 11.77 15.18 -20.84
C ALA A 34 12.40 15.15 -19.43
N LYS A 35 11.66 14.63 -18.43
CA LYS A 35 12.02 14.56 -17.02
C LYS A 35 12.28 15.92 -16.37
N ASN A 36 11.73 16.99 -16.93
CA ASN A 36 11.69 18.27 -16.24
C ASN A 36 10.62 18.19 -15.17
N VAL A 37 10.90 18.77 -14.01
CA VAL A 37 10.05 18.73 -12.82
C VAL A 37 9.52 20.13 -12.55
N ARG A 38 8.27 20.23 -12.12
CA ARG A 38 7.63 21.49 -11.72
C ARG A 38 6.82 21.28 -10.45
N ALA A 39 6.91 22.20 -9.48
CA ALA A 39 6.06 22.18 -8.30
C ALA A 39 4.68 22.77 -8.65
N LEU A 40 3.61 22.04 -8.35
CA LEU A 40 2.23 22.45 -8.61
C LEU A 40 1.46 22.88 -7.35
N PHE A 41 1.85 22.35 -6.19
CA PHE A 41 1.20 22.62 -4.91
C PHE A 41 2.20 22.50 -3.77
N TYR A 42 2.00 23.30 -2.73
CA TYR A 42 2.76 23.25 -1.49
C TYR A 42 1.80 23.43 -0.31
N THR A 43 1.99 22.68 0.77
CA THR A 43 1.50 23.06 2.10
C THR A 43 2.37 22.43 3.19
N GLN A 44 2.18 22.84 4.45
CA GLN A 44 2.77 22.14 5.60
C GLN A 44 1.76 21.17 6.19
N VAL A 45 2.23 19.98 6.53
CA VAL A 45 1.42 18.91 7.10
C VAL A 45 2.13 18.31 8.31
N ASP A 46 1.38 17.60 9.15
CA ASP A 46 1.94 16.76 10.21
C ASP A 46 1.84 15.30 9.80
N ILE A 47 2.98 14.61 9.73
CA ILE A 47 3.06 13.19 9.36
C ILE A 47 3.34 12.31 10.58
N ALA A 48 2.86 11.06 10.55
CA ALA A 48 2.95 10.09 11.64
C ALA A 48 4.38 9.58 11.91
N ASP A 49 5.25 9.63 10.90
CA ASP A 49 6.64 9.19 11.02
C ASP A 49 7.59 9.98 10.10
N ALA A 50 8.60 10.64 10.67
CA ALA A 50 9.65 11.32 9.90
C ALA A 50 10.51 10.36 9.04
N ALA A 51 10.32 9.05 9.17
CA ALA A 51 10.89 8.00 8.32
C ALA A 51 10.05 7.70 7.07
N LEU A 52 8.95 8.44 6.82
CA LEU A 52 8.00 8.19 5.73
C LEU A 52 8.60 8.05 4.32
N GLU A 53 9.79 8.60 4.11
CA GLU A 53 10.50 8.57 2.82
C GLU A 53 11.90 7.92 2.91
N ARG A 54 12.21 7.13 3.95
CA ARG A 54 13.60 6.67 4.22
C ARG A 54 13.98 5.27 3.71
N ALA A 55 13.08 4.45 3.18
CA ALA A 55 13.47 3.16 2.60
C ALA A 55 13.28 3.17 1.09
N ARG A 56 14.26 2.62 0.33
CA ARG A 56 14.01 1.96 -0.96
C ARG A 56 15.26 1.34 -1.59
N ASP A 57 15.47 0.05 -1.33
CA ASP A 57 16.37 -0.83 -2.10
C ASP A 57 15.66 -2.06 -2.73
N ALA A 58 14.36 -2.29 -2.49
CA ALA A 58 13.63 -3.41 -3.09
C ALA A 58 12.63 -2.92 -4.15
N GLN A 59 12.86 -3.32 -5.41
CA GLN A 59 12.13 -2.89 -6.61
C GLN A 59 10.99 -3.86 -6.99
N PRO A 60 9.79 -3.39 -7.34
CA PRO A 60 8.99 -3.99 -8.39
C PRO A 60 9.60 -3.65 -9.76
N ALA A 61 9.64 -4.60 -10.68
CA ALA A 61 10.11 -4.34 -12.04
C ALA A 61 9.05 -3.51 -12.81
N GLY A 62 9.47 -2.44 -13.49
CA GLY A 62 8.63 -1.74 -14.49
C GLY A 62 8.18 -0.31 -14.19
N GLU A 63 8.36 0.19 -12.96
CA GLU A 63 7.99 1.57 -12.60
C GLU A 63 9.16 2.54 -12.68
N GLU A 64 8.93 3.73 -13.26
CA GLU A 64 9.94 4.77 -13.34
C GLU A 64 10.15 5.42 -11.97
N ARG A 65 11.42 5.67 -11.64
CA ARG A 65 11.81 6.42 -10.45
C ARG A 65 12.63 7.63 -10.86
N ILE A 66 12.45 8.72 -10.13
CA ILE A 66 13.31 9.89 -10.25
C ILE A 66 14.19 10.01 -8.99
N ALA A 67 15.49 10.16 -9.22
CA ALA A 67 16.45 10.43 -8.16
C ALA A 67 16.34 11.89 -7.70
N TYR A 68 16.43 12.10 -6.39
CA TYR A 68 16.45 13.42 -5.77
C TYR A 68 17.41 13.47 -4.59
N ARG A 69 17.85 14.69 -4.24
CA ARG A 69 18.67 14.95 -3.06
C ARG A 69 17.99 15.98 -2.18
N LEU A 70 18.07 15.74 -0.88
CA LEU A 70 17.69 16.72 0.13
C LEU A 70 18.92 17.52 0.52
N VAL A 71 18.82 18.84 0.52
CA VAL A 71 19.89 19.73 0.97
C VAL A 71 19.40 20.50 2.19
N ARG A 72 20.27 20.66 3.18
CA ARG A 72 20.01 21.47 4.37
C ARG A 72 21.25 22.29 4.71
N ASP A 73 21.09 23.60 4.87
CA ASP A 73 22.18 24.52 5.21
C ASP A 73 23.37 24.40 4.23
N GLY A 74 23.07 24.15 2.95
CA GLY A 74 24.06 23.91 1.90
C GLY A 74 24.74 22.53 1.90
N VAL A 75 24.40 21.65 2.85
CA VAL A 75 24.91 20.28 2.93
C VAL A 75 23.90 19.31 2.31
N GLY A 76 24.31 18.65 1.23
CA GLY A 76 23.52 17.59 0.60
C GLY A 76 23.51 16.32 1.43
N ARG A 77 22.34 15.72 1.60
CA ARG A 77 22.16 14.36 2.12
C ARG A 77 22.25 13.35 0.98
N GLY A 78 22.39 12.07 1.33
CA GLY A 78 22.47 10.97 0.35
C GLY A 78 21.33 11.00 -0.67
N GLU A 79 21.60 10.47 -1.86
CA GLU A 79 20.61 10.36 -2.93
C GLU A 79 19.44 9.48 -2.49
N ARG A 80 18.25 9.92 -2.85
CA ARG A 80 16.99 9.21 -2.65
C ARG A 80 16.30 9.05 -4.00
N SER A 81 15.25 8.25 -4.04
CA SER A 81 14.40 8.15 -5.22
C SER A 81 12.94 8.17 -4.81
N VAL A 82 12.09 8.74 -5.66
CA VAL A 82 10.63 8.65 -5.54
C VAL A 82 10.08 7.95 -6.79
N GLU A 83 9.00 7.21 -6.60
CA GLU A 83 8.29 6.60 -7.72
C GLU A 83 7.57 7.69 -8.50
N VAL A 84 7.62 7.59 -9.82
CA VAL A 84 6.81 8.41 -10.70
C VAL A 84 5.77 7.49 -11.33
N PRO A 85 4.53 7.50 -10.81
CA PRO A 85 3.50 6.54 -11.18
C PRO A 85 3.21 6.55 -12.67
N SER A 86 3.00 5.36 -13.24
CA SER A 86 2.46 5.19 -14.57
C SER A 86 0.95 4.94 -14.50
N LEU A 87 0.20 5.52 -15.43
CA LEU A 87 -1.21 5.21 -15.64
C LEU A 87 -1.34 3.83 -16.29
N ARG A 88 -2.24 2.98 -15.77
CA ARG A 88 -2.52 1.66 -16.33
C ARG A 88 -3.96 1.60 -16.83
N ALA A 89 -4.14 0.99 -18.00
CA ALA A 89 -5.44 0.89 -18.66
C ALA A 89 -5.77 -0.58 -18.93
N GLU A 90 -6.32 -1.23 -17.90
CA GLU A 90 -6.55 -2.67 -17.89
C GLU A 90 -8.00 -2.96 -17.49
N PHE A 91 -8.68 -3.71 -18.35
CA PHE A 91 -10.13 -3.89 -18.24
C PHE A 91 -10.50 -5.33 -18.58
N ALA A 92 -11.62 -5.81 -18.04
CA ALA A 92 -12.26 -6.99 -18.61
C ALA A 92 -12.60 -6.73 -20.08
N ARG A 93 -12.44 -7.74 -20.93
CA ARG A 93 -12.68 -7.63 -22.37
C ARG A 93 -14.14 -7.30 -22.69
N ASP A 94 -15.08 -8.04 -22.11
CA ASP A 94 -16.52 -7.81 -22.29
C ASP A 94 -17.27 -8.20 -21.01
N PRO A 95 -17.20 -7.36 -19.95
CA PRO A 95 -17.73 -7.68 -18.64
C PRO A 95 -19.24 -7.97 -18.67
N ASP A 96 -19.99 -7.19 -19.44
CA ASP A 96 -21.45 -7.29 -19.57
C ASP A 96 -21.89 -8.58 -20.26
N ARG A 97 -21.04 -9.18 -21.11
CA ARG A 97 -21.28 -10.49 -21.74
C ARG A 97 -20.56 -11.65 -21.06
N GLY A 98 -19.92 -11.40 -19.93
CA GLY A 98 -19.27 -12.42 -19.11
C GLY A 98 -17.83 -12.77 -19.50
N ASP A 99 -17.22 -12.08 -20.48
CA ASP A 99 -15.78 -12.25 -20.78
C ASP A 99 -14.95 -11.40 -19.81
N GLN A 100 -14.61 -12.00 -18.68
CA GLN A 100 -13.86 -11.38 -17.59
C GLN A 100 -12.34 -11.37 -17.81
N ARG A 101 -11.86 -11.81 -18.98
CA ARG A 101 -10.43 -11.81 -19.27
C ARG A 101 -9.91 -10.38 -19.31
N ILE A 102 -8.86 -10.11 -18.55
CA ILE A 102 -8.24 -8.78 -18.51
C ILE A 102 -7.40 -8.58 -19.77
N VAL A 103 -7.46 -7.39 -20.32
CA VAL A 103 -6.64 -6.93 -21.44
C VAL A 103 -6.03 -5.56 -21.11
N ALA A 104 -4.74 -5.41 -21.38
CA ALA A 104 -4.07 -4.10 -21.32
C ALA A 104 -4.23 -3.32 -22.62
N ARG A 105 -4.36 -2.00 -22.48
CA ARG A 105 -4.23 -1.03 -23.56
C ARG A 105 -3.00 -0.16 -23.25
N PRO A 106 -1.98 -0.10 -24.12
CA PRO A 106 -0.81 0.72 -23.84
C PRO A 106 -1.17 2.20 -23.67
N VAL A 107 -0.69 2.80 -22.59
CA VAL A 107 -0.83 4.23 -22.31
C VAL A 107 0.56 4.80 -22.05
N ASP A 108 0.82 5.97 -22.63
CA ASP A 108 2.02 6.76 -22.38
C ASP A 108 1.58 8.16 -21.93
N ALA A 109 1.45 8.33 -20.63
CA ALA A 109 1.15 9.60 -20.02
C ALA A 109 2.42 10.47 -20.01
N ALA A 110 2.48 11.41 -20.96
CA ALA A 110 3.62 12.32 -21.10
C ALA A 110 3.83 13.22 -19.87
N VAL A 111 2.81 13.42 -19.05
CA VAL A 111 2.85 14.21 -17.81
C VAL A 111 2.40 13.30 -16.67
N ARG A 112 3.17 13.27 -15.59
CA ARG A 112 2.91 12.44 -14.41
C ARG A 112 3.11 13.22 -13.13
N HIS A 113 2.36 12.87 -12.09
CA HIS A 113 2.40 13.57 -10.81
C HIS A 113 2.91 12.68 -9.69
N PHE A 114 3.62 13.27 -8.74
CA PHE A 114 4.09 12.58 -7.55
C PHE A 114 4.21 13.55 -6.37
N VAL A 115 4.34 13.01 -5.17
CA VAL A 115 4.44 13.80 -3.93
C VAL A 115 5.76 13.53 -3.25
N LEU A 116 6.35 14.58 -2.68
CA LEU A 116 7.39 14.45 -1.67
C LEU A 116 6.88 14.98 -0.32
N ARG A 117 7.07 14.16 0.72
CA ARG A 117 6.83 14.51 2.12
C ARG A 117 8.17 14.68 2.82
N VAL A 118 8.62 15.92 2.99
CA VAL A 118 9.97 16.21 3.50
C VAL A 118 9.86 16.76 4.91
N PRO A 119 10.29 16.03 5.96
CA PRO A 119 10.29 16.58 7.32
C PRO A 119 11.00 17.94 7.37
N LEU A 120 10.45 18.91 8.11
CA LEU A 120 10.99 20.28 8.19
C LEU A 120 12.46 20.30 8.69
N ALA A 121 12.83 19.29 9.48
CA ALA A 121 14.19 19.12 10.01
C ALA A 121 15.17 18.49 9.01
N ASP A 122 14.68 17.92 7.91
CA ASP A 122 15.50 17.14 6.98
C ASP A 122 16.07 17.96 5.82
N ALA A 123 15.36 18.99 5.34
CA ALA A 123 15.81 19.79 4.19
C ALA A 123 15.28 21.23 4.23
N ASP A 124 15.96 22.13 3.52
CA ASP A 124 15.44 23.43 3.06
C ASP A 124 15.27 23.46 1.53
N THR A 125 15.84 22.47 0.83
CA THR A 125 15.86 22.39 -0.63
C THR A 125 15.73 20.95 -1.09
N VAL A 126 15.00 20.74 -2.19
CA VAL A 126 15.01 19.50 -2.98
C VAL A 126 15.68 19.71 -4.33
N GLU A 127 16.55 18.79 -4.73
CA GLU A 127 17.21 18.80 -6.03
C GLU A 127 16.90 17.53 -6.83
N PHE A 128 16.52 17.67 -8.09
CA PHE A 128 16.32 16.56 -9.03
C PHE A 128 17.37 16.57 -10.14
N GLY A 129 17.74 15.38 -10.64
CA GLY A 129 18.63 15.19 -11.79
C GLY A 129 20.12 15.06 -11.45
N ASP A 130 20.92 14.72 -12.46
CA ASP A 130 22.36 14.42 -12.33
C ASP A 130 23.26 15.65 -12.47
N ALA A 131 24.56 15.46 -12.20
CA ALA A 131 25.61 16.47 -12.33
C ALA A 131 25.66 17.06 -13.76
N GLY A 132 24.95 18.17 -13.98
CA GLY A 132 24.92 18.90 -15.27
C GLY A 132 23.55 19.48 -15.65
N LYS A 133 22.45 18.95 -15.11
CA LYS A 133 21.08 19.46 -15.34
C LYS A 133 20.22 19.33 -14.07
N THR A 134 20.70 19.90 -12.97
CA THR A 134 20.01 19.86 -11.68
C THR A 134 18.88 20.89 -11.63
N GLN A 135 17.68 20.44 -11.26
CA GLN A 135 16.53 21.30 -10.97
C GLN A 135 16.42 21.47 -9.45
N ARG A 136 16.49 22.71 -8.97
CA ARG A 136 16.54 23.03 -7.54
C ARG A 136 15.25 23.74 -7.10
N PHE A 137 14.66 23.25 -6.02
CA PHE A 137 13.44 23.79 -5.42
C PHE A 137 13.72 24.19 -3.98
N ASP A 138 13.67 25.49 -3.69
CA ASP A 138 13.76 26.04 -2.34
C ASP A 138 12.39 25.91 -1.64
N LEU A 139 12.35 25.18 -0.52
CA LEU A 139 11.10 24.88 0.19
C LEU A 139 10.57 26.10 0.95
N HIS A 140 11.42 27.07 1.31
CA HIS A 140 10.99 28.33 1.91
C HIS A 140 10.39 29.27 0.85
N GLU A 141 10.96 29.30 -0.36
CA GLU A 141 10.38 30.04 -1.49
C GLU A 141 9.00 29.49 -1.85
N LEU A 142 8.87 28.16 -1.96
CA LEU A 142 7.57 27.51 -2.21
C LEU A 142 6.56 27.84 -1.12
N ALA A 143 6.97 27.79 0.16
CA ALA A 143 6.13 28.20 1.27
C ALA A 143 5.65 29.66 1.17
N SER A 144 6.54 30.58 0.78
CA SER A 144 6.19 32.01 0.64
C SER A 144 5.18 32.28 -0.50
N ARG A 145 5.00 31.33 -1.42
CA ARG A 145 4.14 31.44 -2.59
C ARG A 145 3.01 30.41 -2.62
N GLU A 146 2.74 29.74 -1.50
CA GLU A 146 1.70 28.70 -1.35
C GLU A 146 0.38 29.12 -2.00
N GLN A 147 -0.07 30.35 -1.74
CA GLN A 147 -1.34 30.91 -2.22
C GLN A 147 -1.40 31.19 -3.73
N THR A 148 -0.28 31.05 -4.44
CA THR A 148 -0.16 31.27 -5.89
C THR A 148 0.19 30.01 -6.66
N THR A 149 0.25 28.86 -5.99
CA THR A 149 0.46 27.55 -6.62
C THR A 149 -0.76 27.14 -7.46
N THR A 150 -0.58 26.23 -8.42
CA THR A 150 -1.63 25.83 -9.39
C THR A 150 -2.93 25.39 -8.71
N TYR A 151 -2.81 24.65 -7.60
CA TYR A 151 -3.94 24.12 -6.86
C TYR A 151 -4.24 24.90 -5.56
N ALA A 152 -3.70 26.11 -5.42
CA ALA A 152 -3.98 26.98 -4.27
C ALA A 152 -5.48 27.30 -4.16
N GLY A 153 -6.00 27.32 -2.94
CA GLY A 153 -7.39 27.73 -2.67
C GLY A 153 -8.47 26.72 -3.06
N ARG A 154 -8.12 25.51 -3.54
CA ARG A 154 -9.09 24.42 -3.67
C ARG A 154 -9.69 24.08 -2.30
N THR A 155 -10.97 23.72 -2.29
CA THR A 155 -11.70 23.36 -1.07
C THR A 155 -10.97 22.21 -0.36
N PRO A 156 -10.62 22.37 0.93
CA PRO A 156 -10.01 21.29 1.68
C PRO A 156 -10.90 20.06 1.72
N MET A 157 -10.31 18.89 1.52
CA MET A 157 -11.01 17.62 1.62
C MET A 157 -11.48 17.36 3.04
N GLN A 158 -12.74 16.94 3.17
CA GLN A 158 -13.29 16.50 4.45
C GLN A 158 -12.89 15.04 4.68
N ILE A 159 -12.11 14.80 5.74
CA ILE A 159 -11.61 13.47 6.09
C ILE A 159 -12.51 12.84 7.14
N GLU A 160 -12.96 11.62 6.87
CA GLU A 160 -13.57 10.74 7.86
C GLU A 160 -12.65 9.53 8.11
N ARG A 161 -12.12 9.45 9.32
CA ARG A 161 -11.27 8.34 9.76
C ARG A 161 -12.11 7.24 10.38
N ALA A 162 -11.74 5.99 10.15
CA ALA A 162 -12.33 4.87 10.87
C ALA A 162 -12.13 5.06 12.40
N PRO A 163 -13.17 4.82 13.23
CA PRO A 163 -13.12 5.07 14.68
C PRO A 163 -12.08 4.21 15.44
N ASN A 164 -11.53 3.18 14.81
CA ASN A 164 -10.51 2.30 15.37
C ASN A 164 -9.27 2.20 14.44
N ALA A 165 -8.93 3.27 13.73
CA ALA A 165 -7.71 3.31 12.92
C ALA A 165 -6.47 2.99 13.78
N GLY A 166 -5.61 2.11 13.27
CA GLY A 166 -4.32 1.80 13.88
C GLY A 166 -3.32 2.93 13.66
N ASN A 167 -2.14 2.82 14.30
CA ASN A 167 -1.04 3.75 14.06
C ASN A 167 -0.63 3.69 12.57
N PRO A 168 -0.67 4.80 11.81
CA PRO A 168 -0.22 4.82 10.41
C PRO A 168 1.24 4.36 10.24
N ALA A 169 2.08 4.54 11.27
CA ALA A 169 3.44 4.02 11.30
C ALA A 169 3.51 2.47 11.38
N ASN A 170 2.38 1.77 11.45
CA ASN A 170 2.31 0.31 11.52
C ASN A 170 1.08 -0.26 10.78
N ARG A 171 0.58 0.42 9.76
CA ARG A 171 -0.57 0.03 8.93
C ARG A 171 -0.32 0.37 7.47
N VAL A 172 -1.13 -0.17 6.57
CA VAL A 172 -1.28 0.36 5.21
C VAL A 172 -2.40 1.40 5.25
N ASP A 173 -2.14 2.60 4.80
CA ASP A 173 -3.07 3.72 4.84
C ASP A 173 -3.75 3.93 3.48
N MET A 174 -4.96 3.40 3.33
CA MET A 174 -5.79 3.57 2.14
C MET A 174 -6.70 4.79 2.26
N LEU A 175 -6.53 5.74 1.35
CA LEU A 175 -7.37 6.93 1.21
C LEU A 175 -8.33 6.76 0.03
N VAL A 176 -9.63 6.76 0.31
CA VAL A 176 -10.69 6.62 -0.69
C VAL A 176 -11.38 7.96 -0.88
N ILE A 177 -11.32 8.52 -2.08
CA ILE A 177 -11.79 9.86 -2.39
C ILE A 177 -13.02 9.79 -3.30
N GLY A 178 -14.04 10.60 -2.99
CA GLY A 178 -15.22 10.74 -3.86
C GLY A 178 -15.00 11.78 -4.96
N GLU A 179 -15.39 11.44 -6.18
CA GLU A 179 -15.36 12.33 -7.34
C GLU A 179 -16.69 12.30 -8.12
N GLY A 180 -17.13 13.45 -8.63
CA GLY A 180 -18.41 13.57 -9.33
C GLY A 180 -19.64 13.47 -8.42
N TYR A 181 -19.46 13.61 -7.10
CA TYR A 181 -20.55 13.68 -6.12
C TYR A 181 -20.76 15.13 -5.70
N THR A 182 -21.98 15.64 -5.86
CA THR A 182 -22.36 16.96 -5.32
C THR A 182 -22.43 16.92 -3.80
N ALA A 183 -22.44 18.09 -3.14
CA ALA A 183 -22.57 18.18 -1.68
C ALA A 183 -23.81 17.44 -1.13
N ALA A 184 -24.91 17.37 -1.89
CA ALA A 184 -26.12 16.64 -1.49
C ALA A 184 -25.99 15.11 -1.62
N GLN A 185 -24.95 14.63 -2.30
CA GLN A 185 -24.69 13.21 -2.59
C GLN A 185 -23.58 12.61 -1.70
N GLN A 186 -23.14 13.30 -0.65
CA GLN A 186 -22.13 12.75 0.28
C GLN A 186 -22.54 11.37 0.82
N GLY A 187 -23.80 11.21 1.25
CA GLY A 187 -24.28 9.90 1.72
C GLY A 187 -24.32 8.80 0.64
N LEU A 188 -24.38 9.18 -0.65
CA LEU A 188 -24.23 8.23 -1.75
C LEU A 188 -22.75 7.80 -1.87
N PHE A 189 -21.81 8.75 -1.83
CA PHE A 189 -20.39 8.45 -1.78
C PHE A 189 -20.03 7.53 -0.60
N ASP A 190 -20.55 7.80 0.60
CA ASP A 190 -20.28 6.96 1.77
C ASP A 190 -20.75 5.51 1.54
N SER A 191 -21.86 5.33 0.83
CA SER A 191 -22.39 4.02 0.46
C SER A 191 -21.52 3.31 -0.58
N ASP A 192 -21.09 4.02 -1.62
CA ASP A 192 -20.23 3.47 -2.67
C ASP A 192 -18.83 3.13 -2.15
N ALA A 193 -18.27 3.96 -1.26
CA ALA A 193 -17.03 3.69 -0.56
C ALA A 193 -17.14 2.45 0.35
N ALA A 194 -18.29 2.23 1.00
CA ALA A 194 -18.56 1.02 1.77
C ALA A 194 -18.63 -0.23 0.87
N ILE A 195 -19.26 -0.15 -0.30
CA ILE A 195 -19.31 -1.25 -1.29
C ILE A 195 -17.90 -1.59 -1.78
N LEU A 196 -17.06 -0.59 -2.07
CA LEU A 196 -15.66 -0.81 -2.43
C LEU A 196 -14.91 -1.50 -1.28
N ARG A 197 -15.10 -1.03 -0.04
CA ARG A 197 -14.50 -1.65 1.15
C ARG A 197 -14.89 -3.12 1.29
N GLU A 198 -16.17 -3.44 1.15
CA GLU A 198 -16.68 -4.81 1.22
C GLU A 198 -16.13 -5.69 0.08
N SER A 199 -16.00 -5.13 -1.13
CA SER A 199 -15.38 -5.82 -2.26
C SER A 199 -13.93 -6.18 -1.95
N PHE A 200 -13.16 -5.21 -1.45
CA PHE A 200 -11.74 -5.36 -1.12
C PHE A 200 -11.55 -6.42 -0.02
N PHE A 201 -12.22 -6.25 1.12
CA PHE A 201 -12.08 -7.15 2.26
C PHE A 201 -12.97 -8.41 2.20
N GLY A 202 -13.66 -8.62 1.07
CA GLY A 202 -14.30 -9.87 0.72
C GLY A 202 -13.35 -10.85 0.02
N LEU A 203 -12.21 -10.37 -0.48
CA LEU A 203 -11.25 -11.15 -1.27
C LEU A 203 -10.06 -11.62 -0.43
N THR A 204 -9.73 -12.91 -0.47
CA THR A 204 -8.45 -13.42 0.09
C THR A 204 -7.30 -13.01 -0.84
N PRO A 205 -6.18 -12.47 -0.32
CA PRO A 205 -5.77 -12.41 1.10
C PRO A 205 -6.17 -11.12 1.86
N TYR A 206 -6.80 -10.14 1.22
CA TYR A 206 -7.09 -8.85 1.86
C TYR A 206 -8.05 -9.02 3.05
N LYS A 207 -9.02 -9.93 2.90
CA LYS A 207 -9.99 -10.32 3.92
C LYS A 207 -9.36 -10.70 5.25
N GLU A 208 -8.25 -11.44 5.25
CA GLU A 208 -7.57 -11.92 6.44
C GLU A 208 -6.86 -10.78 7.17
N TYR A 209 -6.41 -9.75 6.45
CA TYR A 209 -5.53 -8.69 6.97
C TYR A 209 -6.22 -7.32 7.08
N GLN A 210 -7.54 -7.26 7.25
CA GLN A 210 -8.24 -5.97 7.36
C GLN A 210 -7.71 -5.10 8.51
N SER A 211 -7.30 -5.73 9.61
CA SER A 211 -6.70 -5.07 10.78
C SER A 211 -5.35 -4.40 10.51
N PHE A 212 -4.72 -4.71 9.37
CA PHE A 212 -3.44 -4.14 8.92
C PHE A 212 -3.64 -2.92 8.04
N VAL A 213 -4.89 -2.57 7.70
CA VAL A 213 -5.21 -1.48 6.79
C VAL A 213 -6.05 -0.43 7.50
N ASN A 214 -5.60 0.81 7.47
CA ASN A 214 -6.41 1.98 7.78
C ASN A 214 -7.22 2.35 6.53
N TRP A 215 -8.54 2.40 6.68
CA TRP A 215 -9.45 2.81 5.62
C TRP A 215 -10.03 4.18 5.96
N THR A 216 -9.65 5.18 5.18
CA THR A 216 -10.02 6.58 5.40
C THR A 216 -10.77 7.08 4.18
N THR A 217 -11.91 7.73 4.36
CA THR A 217 -12.65 8.36 3.27
C THR A 217 -12.39 9.87 3.25
N GLY A 218 -12.32 10.42 2.05
CA GLY A 218 -12.11 11.84 1.78
C GLY A 218 -13.17 12.36 0.82
N PHE A 219 -13.85 13.45 1.20
CA PHE A 219 -14.92 14.03 0.38
C PHE A 219 -14.59 15.46 -0.05
N VAL A 220 -14.65 15.70 -1.36
CA VAL A 220 -14.66 17.03 -1.98
C VAL A 220 -15.90 17.12 -2.85
N ALA A 221 -16.79 18.07 -2.54
CA ALA A 221 -18.02 18.24 -3.30
C ALA A 221 -17.72 18.75 -4.72
N SER A 222 -18.25 18.05 -5.72
CA SER A 222 -18.30 18.48 -7.12
C SER A 222 -19.43 19.48 -7.36
N ASN A 223 -19.28 20.36 -8.36
CA ASN A 223 -20.35 21.29 -8.75
C ASN A 223 -21.50 20.57 -9.47
N GLN A 224 -21.17 19.54 -10.26
CA GLN A 224 -22.12 18.69 -10.97
C GLN A 224 -21.87 17.21 -10.66
N SER A 225 -22.87 16.38 -10.93
CA SER A 225 -22.82 14.93 -10.70
C SER A 225 -22.37 14.22 -11.98
N GLY A 226 -21.51 13.21 -11.86
CA GLY A 226 -21.08 12.36 -12.98
C GLY A 226 -19.60 12.51 -13.34
N ALA A 227 -19.28 12.16 -14.58
CA ALA A 227 -17.98 12.39 -15.22
C ALA A 227 -18.21 12.80 -16.68
N ASP A 228 -17.16 13.27 -17.34
CA ASP A 228 -17.20 13.58 -18.77
C ASP A 228 -17.25 12.30 -19.62
N HIS A 229 -18.09 12.33 -20.65
CA HIS A 229 -18.27 11.26 -21.64
C HIS A 229 -18.07 11.81 -23.06
N PRO A 230 -16.82 11.93 -23.55
CA PRO A 230 -16.55 12.37 -24.91
C PRO A 230 -17.26 11.48 -25.95
N PRO A 231 -18.03 12.05 -26.90
CA PRO A 231 -18.79 11.26 -27.87
C PRO A 231 -17.89 10.58 -28.90
N TYR A 232 -18.34 9.44 -29.44
CA TYR A 232 -17.59 8.75 -30.48
C TYR A 232 -17.45 9.59 -31.76
N GLN A 233 -16.20 9.74 -32.21
CA GLN A 233 -15.85 10.30 -33.51
C GLN A 233 -14.64 9.56 -34.07
N SER A 234 -14.83 8.90 -35.21
CA SER A 234 -13.76 8.17 -35.90
C SER A 234 -12.56 9.07 -36.20
N GLY A 235 -11.36 8.60 -35.84
CA GLY A 235 -10.10 9.33 -36.06
C GLY A 235 -9.88 10.55 -35.16
N CYS A 236 -10.70 10.75 -34.13
CA CYS A 236 -10.48 11.81 -33.15
C CYS A 236 -9.16 11.63 -32.38
N THR A 237 -8.49 12.76 -32.11
CA THR A 237 -7.28 12.83 -31.27
C THR A 237 -7.38 13.90 -30.18
N GLN A 238 -8.54 14.54 -30.04
CA GLN A 238 -8.80 15.61 -29.08
C GLN A 238 -9.52 15.04 -27.85
N ALA A 239 -9.35 15.67 -26.69
CA ALA A 239 -10.03 15.26 -25.46
C ALA A 239 -11.57 15.39 -25.54
N THR A 240 -12.09 16.24 -26.44
CA THR A 240 -13.53 16.48 -26.60
C THR A 240 -14.26 15.38 -27.38
N CYS A 241 -13.57 14.34 -27.86
CA CYS A 241 -14.20 13.20 -28.53
C CYS A 241 -13.41 11.90 -28.31
N CYS A 242 -14.05 10.78 -28.64
CA CYS A 242 -13.51 9.44 -28.45
C CYS A 242 -13.39 8.70 -29.79
N SER A 243 -12.22 8.18 -30.12
CA SER A 243 -12.00 7.40 -31.35
C SER A 243 -12.11 5.89 -31.15
N ASP A 244 -12.22 5.43 -29.89
CA ASP A 244 -12.48 4.03 -29.58
C ASP A 244 -13.92 3.65 -29.99
N PRO A 245 -14.11 2.67 -30.90
CA PRO A 245 -15.44 2.23 -31.32
C PRO A 245 -16.36 1.77 -30.18
N GLU A 246 -15.81 1.33 -29.04
CA GLU A 246 -16.61 0.95 -27.87
C GLU A 246 -17.45 2.12 -27.31
N ALA A 247 -16.99 3.36 -27.51
CA ALA A 247 -17.73 4.56 -27.09
C ALA A 247 -19.03 4.78 -27.88
N GLN A 248 -19.26 4.07 -28.99
CA GLN A 248 -20.54 4.15 -29.73
C GLN A 248 -21.73 3.66 -28.89
N SER A 249 -21.49 2.75 -27.95
CA SER A 249 -22.50 2.22 -27.04
C SER A 249 -22.62 2.98 -25.73
N ASP A 250 -21.86 4.06 -25.53
CA ASP A 250 -21.90 4.84 -24.30
C ASP A 250 -23.25 5.56 -24.15
N PRO A 251 -24.05 5.24 -23.11
CA PRO A 251 -25.37 5.85 -22.91
C PRO A 251 -25.30 7.33 -22.50
N ARG A 252 -24.12 7.83 -22.13
CA ARG A 252 -23.87 9.20 -21.66
C ARG A 252 -23.04 10.02 -22.65
N ALA A 253 -22.75 9.49 -23.84
CA ALA A 253 -21.97 10.17 -24.87
C ALA A 253 -22.41 11.64 -25.11
N GLY A 254 -21.45 12.55 -25.07
CA GLY A 254 -21.65 13.99 -25.24
C GLY A 254 -21.96 14.76 -23.95
N GLN A 255 -22.01 14.09 -22.79
CA GLN A 255 -22.15 14.76 -21.49
C GLN A 255 -20.79 15.27 -21.01
N PHE A 256 -20.75 16.55 -20.61
CA PHE A 256 -19.61 17.18 -19.97
C PHE A 256 -20.09 17.90 -18.70
N VAL A 257 -19.41 17.70 -17.58
CA VAL A 257 -19.81 18.14 -16.24
C VAL A 257 -18.64 18.76 -15.49
N ASP A 258 -18.92 19.78 -14.69
CA ASP A 258 -17.95 20.44 -13.82
C ASP A 258 -17.82 19.69 -12.49
N THR A 259 -16.75 18.90 -12.34
CA THR A 259 -16.49 18.05 -11.18
C THR A 259 -15.24 18.46 -10.42
N ALA A 260 -15.06 17.94 -9.19
CA ALA A 260 -14.00 18.41 -8.31
C ALA A 260 -12.58 18.08 -8.85
N PHE A 261 -12.43 16.96 -9.56
CA PHE A 261 -11.15 16.48 -10.07
C PHE A 261 -11.19 16.17 -11.58
N ASP A 262 -12.11 16.79 -12.33
CA ASP A 262 -12.20 16.70 -13.79
C ASP A 262 -12.21 15.25 -14.33
N ALA A 263 -13.02 14.39 -13.71
CA ALA A 263 -13.14 12.99 -14.14
C ALA A 263 -13.64 12.88 -15.59
N THR A 264 -12.95 12.08 -16.41
CA THR A 264 -13.34 11.83 -17.81
C THR A 264 -13.13 10.38 -18.23
N PHE A 265 -14.09 9.83 -18.96
CA PHE A 265 -13.90 8.65 -19.78
C PHE A 265 -13.13 8.99 -21.05
N CYS A 266 -12.75 7.96 -21.81
CA CYS A 266 -12.02 8.07 -23.05
C CYS A 266 -10.67 8.83 -22.97
N ALA A 267 -10.03 8.79 -21.81
CA ALA A 267 -8.65 9.24 -21.71
C ALA A 267 -7.77 8.45 -22.68
N PHE A 268 -6.81 9.12 -23.33
CA PHE A 268 -5.94 8.53 -24.35
C PHE A 268 -6.68 7.80 -25.48
N GLN A 269 -7.92 8.21 -25.76
CA GLN A 269 -8.77 7.59 -26.78
C GLN A 269 -9.08 6.11 -26.49
N ILE A 270 -9.17 5.73 -25.22
CA ILE A 270 -9.56 4.40 -24.76
C ILE A 270 -10.85 4.56 -23.95
N HIS A 271 -11.99 4.14 -24.50
CA HIS A 271 -13.32 4.47 -23.95
C HIS A 271 -13.44 4.23 -22.44
N ARG A 272 -13.06 3.04 -21.96
CA ARG A 272 -13.18 2.62 -20.55
C ARG A 272 -12.14 3.22 -19.60
N LEU A 273 -11.14 3.91 -20.13
CA LEU A 273 -10.11 4.56 -19.31
C LEU A 273 -10.68 5.82 -18.69
N LEU A 274 -11.00 5.70 -17.41
CA LEU A 274 -11.58 6.75 -16.57
C LEU A 274 -10.47 7.38 -15.75
N THR A 275 -10.14 8.63 -15.99
CA THR A 275 -9.06 9.34 -15.29
C THR A 275 -9.58 10.58 -14.58
N VAL A 276 -8.75 11.13 -13.70
CA VAL A 276 -8.96 12.39 -12.97
C VAL A 276 -7.71 13.27 -13.12
N ASP A 277 -7.79 14.53 -12.71
CA ASP A 277 -6.60 15.35 -12.47
C ASP A 277 -5.86 14.85 -11.22
N ASP A 278 -4.84 14.00 -11.46
CA ASP A 278 -3.97 13.45 -10.41
C ASP A 278 -3.34 14.55 -9.54
N GLY A 279 -2.93 15.68 -10.12
CA GLY A 279 -2.31 16.77 -9.37
C GLY A 279 -3.28 17.40 -8.37
N ALA A 280 -4.54 17.57 -8.79
CA ALA A 280 -5.61 18.04 -7.92
C ALA A 280 -5.97 17.04 -6.81
N VAL A 281 -6.03 15.75 -7.14
CA VAL A 281 -6.25 14.67 -6.16
C VAL A 281 -5.14 14.64 -5.12
N LEU A 282 -3.86 14.69 -5.54
CA LEU A 282 -2.71 14.71 -4.64
C LEU A 282 -2.70 15.97 -3.76
N ALA A 283 -3.07 17.13 -4.31
CA ALA A 283 -3.19 18.36 -3.52
C ALA A 283 -4.28 18.22 -2.44
N ALA A 284 -5.45 17.66 -2.77
CA ALA A 284 -6.51 17.39 -1.80
C ALA A 284 -6.09 16.35 -0.74
N ALA A 285 -5.31 15.35 -1.15
CA ALA A 285 -4.80 14.29 -0.29
C ALA A 285 -3.81 14.78 0.79
N ALA A 286 -3.32 16.02 0.71
CA ALA A 286 -2.56 16.66 1.80
C ALA A 286 -3.35 16.74 3.13
N ALA A 287 -4.69 16.67 3.09
CA ALA A 287 -5.53 16.60 4.29
C ALA A 287 -5.36 15.29 5.08
N TYR A 288 -4.79 14.25 4.47
CA TYR A 288 -4.44 12.98 5.10
C TYR A 288 -3.05 12.55 4.64
N PRO A 289 -1.97 13.23 5.07
CA PRO A 289 -0.67 13.12 4.43
C PRO A 289 -0.05 11.72 4.52
N ASP A 290 -0.46 10.91 5.50
CA ASP A 290 0.07 9.56 5.74
C ASP A 290 -0.50 8.48 4.79
N TRP A 291 -1.23 8.84 3.73
CA TRP A 291 -1.70 7.85 2.75
C TRP A 291 -0.54 7.07 2.10
N ASP A 292 -0.75 5.77 1.90
CA ASP A 292 0.10 4.91 1.07
C ASP A 292 -0.52 4.68 -0.31
N LYS A 293 -1.86 4.55 -0.36
CA LYS A 293 -2.61 4.28 -1.59
C LYS A 293 -3.85 5.16 -1.68
N ILE A 294 -4.10 5.66 -2.88
CA ILE A 294 -5.28 6.48 -3.18
C ILE A 294 -6.18 5.72 -4.16
N VAL A 295 -7.45 5.63 -3.83
CA VAL A 295 -8.50 5.17 -4.75
C VAL A 295 -9.55 6.27 -4.89
N VAL A 296 -9.88 6.63 -6.12
CA VAL A 296 -10.95 7.58 -6.41
C VAL A 296 -12.18 6.81 -6.90
N VAL A 297 -13.29 6.96 -6.17
CA VAL A 297 -14.60 6.47 -6.59
C VAL A 297 -15.28 7.59 -7.34
N VAL A 298 -15.56 7.37 -8.63
CA VAL A 298 -16.24 8.31 -9.51
C VAL A 298 -17.71 7.94 -9.59
N ASN A 299 -18.59 8.91 -9.34
CA ASN A 299 -20.05 8.79 -9.37
C ASN A 299 -20.59 8.58 -10.79
N ASP A 300 -20.22 7.48 -11.44
CA ASP A 300 -20.71 7.10 -12.75
C ASP A 300 -20.98 5.59 -12.83
N PRO A 301 -22.13 5.13 -13.35
CA PRO A 301 -22.44 3.71 -13.46
C PRO A 301 -21.86 3.05 -14.71
N VAL A 302 -21.31 3.78 -15.68
CA VAL A 302 -20.68 3.18 -16.87
C VAL A 302 -19.39 2.49 -16.46
N TYR A 303 -19.16 1.27 -16.95
CA TYR A 303 -17.97 0.52 -16.62
C TYR A 303 -16.70 1.22 -17.11
N GLY A 304 -15.88 1.64 -16.16
CA GLY A 304 -14.54 2.18 -16.40
C GLY A 304 -13.74 2.32 -15.11
N GLY A 305 -12.46 2.55 -15.29
CA GLY A 305 -11.49 2.71 -14.22
C GLY A 305 -10.10 2.97 -14.77
N ALA A 306 -9.13 2.96 -13.87
CA ALA A 306 -7.72 3.06 -14.19
C ALA A 306 -6.89 2.52 -13.04
N GLY A 307 -5.71 2.02 -13.39
CA GLY A 307 -4.69 1.64 -12.44
C GLY A 307 -3.52 2.61 -12.36
N GLY A 308 -2.61 2.30 -11.44
CA GLY A 308 -1.51 3.17 -11.06
C GLY A 308 -1.61 3.57 -9.60
N ASN A 309 -0.78 4.54 -9.19
CA ASN A 309 -0.71 4.94 -7.78
C ASN A 309 -1.98 5.68 -7.29
N ILE A 310 -2.69 6.33 -8.20
CA ILE A 310 -4.10 6.71 -8.02
C ILE A 310 -4.91 5.76 -8.89
N SER A 311 -5.66 4.87 -8.26
CA SER A 311 -6.61 4.02 -8.97
C SER A 311 -7.96 4.72 -9.04
N THR A 312 -8.66 4.63 -10.17
CA THR A 312 -10.03 5.13 -10.31
C THR A 312 -10.99 3.98 -10.52
N THR A 313 -12.21 4.12 -9.99
CA THR A 313 -13.31 3.19 -10.25
C THR A 313 -14.60 3.96 -10.43
N SER A 314 -15.33 3.60 -11.48
CA SER A 314 -16.76 3.90 -11.57
C SER A 314 -17.55 3.16 -10.48
N THR A 315 -18.83 3.48 -10.30
CA THR A 315 -19.75 2.74 -9.42
C THR A 315 -20.28 1.45 -10.07
N HIS A 316 -19.77 1.07 -11.24
CA HIS A 316 -20.14 -0.20 -11.87
C HIS A 316 -19.68 -1.39 -11.00
N ALA A 317 -20.54 -2.39 -10.83
CA ALA A 317 -20.27 -3.51 -9.91
C ALA A 317 -18.98 -4.29 -10.21
N GLN A 318 -18.55 -4.31 -11.48
CA GLN A 318 -17.32 -4.98 -11.91
C GLN A 318 -16.10 -4.06 -11.93
N ALA A 319 -16.28 -2.74 -11.80
CA ALA A 319 -15.16 -1.79 -11.80
C ALA A 319 -14.34 -1.88 -10.51
N THR A 320 -14.98 -2.19 -9.38
CA THR A 320 -14.26 -2.41 -8.11
C THR A 320 -13.23 -3.53 -8.24
N GLN A 321 -13.51 -4.59 -9.01
CA GLN A 321 -12.57 -5.68 -9.24
C GLN A 321 -11.31 -5.23 -10.00
N ILE A 322 -11.40 -4.17 -10.83
CA ILE A 322 -10.22 -3.55 -11.45
C ILE A 322 -9.32 -2.97 -10.34
N VAL A 323 -9.87 -2.20 -9.40
CA VAL A 323 -9.07 -1.64 -8.29
C VAL A 323 -8.35 -2.73 -7.49
N LEU A 324 -8.99 -3.87 -7.25
CA LEU A 324 -8.35 -4.99 -6.54
C LEU A 324 -7.19 -5.58 -7.36
N HIS A 325 -7.35 -5.70 -8.68
CA HIS A 325 -6.29 -6.09 -9.60
C HIS A 325 -5.12 -5.07 -9.60
N GLU A 326 -5.43 -3.79 -9.72
CA GLU A 326 -4.46 -2.69 -9.76
C GLU A 326 -3.70 -2.49 -8.45
N TYR A 327 -4.36 -2.77 -7.32
CA TYR A 327 -3.71 -2.84 -6.02
C TYR A 327 -2.71 -4.01 -5.95
N GLY A 328 -2.99 -5.13 -6.63
CA GLY A 328 -2.03 -6.22 -6.82
C GLY A 328 -0.71 -5.76 -7.44
N HIS A 329 -0.76 -4.82 -8.38
CA HIS A 329 0.44 -4.22 -8.96
C HIS A 329 1.06 -3.17 -8.03
N SER A 330 0.30 -2.12 -7.73
CA SER A 330 0.83 -0.93 -7.06
C SER A 330 1.24 -1.17 -5.59
N PHE A 331 0.62 -2.13 -4.90
CA PHE A 331 1.00 -2.50 -3.54
C PHE A 331 1.89 -3.75 -3.50
N THR A 332 1.49 -4.83 -4.18
CA THR A 332 2.17 -6.14 -4.04
C THR A 332 3.33 -6.33 -5.02
N GLY A 333 3.37 -5.57 -6.13
CA GLY A 333 4.38 -5.73 -7.18
C GLY A 333 4.17 -6.99 -8.03
N LEU A 334 2.92 -7.43 -8.19
CA LEU A 334 2.58 -8.56 -9.06
C LEU A 334 2.64 -8.16 -10.53
N ALA A 335 2.94 -9.12 -11.40
CA ALA A 335 2.81 -8.95 -12.86
C ALA A 335 1.45 -9.43 -13.35
N ASP A 336 1.10 -9.00 -14.56
CA ASP A 336 -0.03 -9.58 -15.29
C ASP A 336 0.24 -11.02 -15.68
N GLU A 337 -0.76 -11.87 -15.46
CA GLU A 337 -0.73 -13.29 -15.82
C GLU A 337 -1.38 -13.55 -17.19
N TYR A 338 -1.89 -12.52 -17.87
CA TYR A 338 -2.34 -12.63 -19.26
C TYR A 338 -1.20 -12.42 -20.28
N ASP A 339 -1.40 -12.95 -21.48
CA ASP A 339 -0.41 -13.01 -22.57
C ASP A 339 -0.68 -12.00 -23.70
N SER A 340 -1.66 -11.10 -23.52
CA SER A 340 -2.01 -10.11 -24.54
C SER A 340 -0.83 -9.16 -24.76
N PRO A 341 -0.33 -9.00 -26.00
CA PRO A 341 0.90 -8.24 -26.25
C PRO A 341 0.83 -6.79 -25.79
N TYR A 342 1.87 -6.35 -25.09
CA TYR A 342 2.12 -4.96 -24.71
C TYR A 342 3.47 -4.53 -25.33
N PRO A 343 3.46 -3.91 -26.52
CA PRO A 343 4.69 -3.49 -27.19
C PRO A 343 5.52 -2.55 -26.31
N GLY A 344 6.81 -2.83 -26.19
CA GLY A 344 7.74 -2.00 -25.41
C GLY A 344 7.76 -2.28 -23.90
N PHE A 345 6.95 -3.22 -23.39
CA PHE A 345 6.99 -3.56 -21.97
C PHE A 345 8.38 -4.08 -21.55
N PRO A 346 8.99 -3.56 -20.45
CA PRO A 346 10.35 -3.91 -20.07
C PRO A 346 10.55 -5.43 -19.88
N PRO A 347 11.64 -6.03 -20.39
CA PRO A 347 11.89 -7.46 -20.18
C PRO A 347 12.30 -7.75 -18.73
N CYS A 348 12.01 -8.97 -18.28
CA CYS A 348 12.55 -9.56 -17.05
C CYS A 348 13.12 -10.96 -17.36
N SER A 349 13.97 -11.48 -16.47
CA SER A 349 14.46 -12.86 -16.57
C SER A 349 14.89 -13.38 -15.20
N ASP A 350 14.52 -14.62 -14.88
CA ASP A 350 15.04 -15.38 -13.74
C ASP A 350 16.17 -16.37 -14.17
N LEU A 351 16.44 -16.46 -15.48
CA LEU A 351 17.49 -17.32 -16.07
C LEU A 351 18.77 -16.55 -16.44
N SER A 352 18.64 -15.29 -16.84
CA SER A 352 19.73 -14.47 -17.36
C SER A 352 19.98 -13.24 -16.50
N GLY A 353 21.19 -12.68 -16.56
CA GLY A 353 21.51 -11.44 -15.84
C GLY A 353 20.62 -10.28 -16.33
N GLY A 354 19.90 -9.64 -15.41
CA GLY A 354 18.92 -8.59 -15.72
C GLY A 354 18.02 -8.29 -14.52
N ALA A 355 16.92 -7.56 -14.76
CA ALA A 355 15.89 -7.36 -13.74
C ALA A 355 15.15 -8.70 -13.49
N PRO A 356 15.03 -9.14 -12.22
CA PRO A 356 14.29 -10.36 -11.90
C PRO A 356 12.82 -10.20 -12.25
N CYS A 357 12.16 -11.30 -12.61
CA CYS A 357 10.72 -11.27 -12.84
C CYS A 357 9.96 -11.11 -11.52
N GLU A 358 8.75 -10.57 -11.62
CA GLU A 358 7.80 -10.39 -10.51
C GLU A 358 7.40 -11.74 -9.91
N ALA A 359 6.93 -11.76 -8.67
CA ALA A 359 6.79 -12.99 -7.87
C ALA A 359 5.92 -14.09 -8.52
N ASN A 360 4.93 -13.70 -9.32
CA ASN A 360 3.93 -14.58 -9.94
C ASN A 360 4.19 -14.92 -11.42
N VAL A 361 5.34 -14.56 -11.98
CA VAL A 361 5.73 -14.92 -13.36
C VAL A 361 7.19 -15.33 -13.44
N THR A 362 7.57 -16.20 -14.37
CA THR A 362 8.97 -16.64 -14.52
C THR A 362 9.26 -17.15 -15.93
N ASP A 363 10.50 -17.02 -16.39
CA ASP A 363 11.01 -17.71 -17.58
C ASP A 363 11.73 -19.04 -17.22
N GLN A 364 11.79 -19.39 -15.93
CA GLN A 364 12.36 -20.64 -15.45
C GLN A 364 11.52 -21.86 -15.87
N THR A 365 12.19 -22.90 -16.34
CA THR A 365 11.55 -24.14 -16.82
C THR A 365 11.76 -25.34 -15.89
N SER A 366 12.47 -25.17 -14.77
CA SER A 366 12.66 -26.22 -13.77
C SER A 366 11.84 -25.96 -12.50
N ALA A 367 10.93 -26.87 -12.14
CA ALA A 367 10.12 -26.74 -10.92
C ALA A 367 10.94 -26.59 -9.63
N SER A 368 12.16 -27.14 -9.57
CA SER A 368 13.04 -26.99 -8.40
C SER A 368 13.65 -25.58 -8.24
N SER A 369 13.65 -24.80 -9.32
CA SER A 369 14.24 -23.46 -9.40
C SER A 369 13.20 -22.34 -9.47
N VAL A 370 11.92 -22.67 -9.69
CA VAL A 370 10.83 -21.68 -9.75
C VAL A 370 10.58 -21.05 -8.38
N LYS A 371 10.23 -19.76 -8.38
CA LYS A 371 9.98 -18.95 -7.17
C LYS A 371 8.91 -19.56 -6.26
N TRP A 372 7.87 -20.15 -6.82
CA TRP A 372 6.77 -20.80 -6.09
C TRP A 372 6.90 -22.32 -5.97
N LYS A 373 8.12 -22.87 -5.99
CA LYS A 373 8.37 -24.32 -5.89
C LYS A 373 7.67 -25.01 -4.71
N SER A 374 7.47 -24.32 -3.59
CA SER A 374 6.80 -24.90 -2.40
C SER A 374 5.29 -25.04 -2.56
N TRP A 375 4.70 -24.35 -3.53
CA TRP A 375 3.29 -24.45 -3.91
C TRP A 375 3.06 -25.42 -5.07
N PHE A 376 4.12 -25.81 -5.78
CA PHE A 376 4.03 -26.65 -6.97
C PHE A 376 3.29 -27.96 -6.68
N THR A 377 2.29 -28.28 -7.48
CA THR A 377 1.49 -29.50 -7.29
C THR A 377 2.30 -30.72 -7.74
N PRO A 378 2.55 -31.71 -6.85
CA PRO A 378 3.36 -32.87 -7.18
C PRO A 378 2.82 -33.63 -8.40
N GLY A 379 3.69 -33.89 -9.37
CA GLY A 379 3.35 -34.65 -10.58
C GLY A 379 2.80 -33.82 -11.75
N ASN A 380 2.59 -32.52 -11.59
CA ASN A 380 2.19 -31.67 -12.72
C ASN A 380 3.28 -31.64 -13.81
N PRO A 381 2.92 -31.72 -15.11
CA PRO A 381 3.90 -31.67 -16.21
C PRO A 381 4.56 -30.30 -16.31
N ILE A 382 5.72 -30.23 -16.98
CA ILE A 382 6.42 -28.98 -17.28
C ILE A 382 6.73 -28.92 -18.79
N PRO A 383 6.23 -27.92 -19.53
CA PRO A 383 5.22 -26.94 -19.09
C PRO A 383 3.91 -27.62 -18.72
N THR A 384 3.13 -26.99 -17.83
CA THR A 384 1.86 -27.52 -17.35
C THR A 384 0.76 -27.23 -18.39
N PRO A 385 0.06 -28.26 -18.93
CA PRO A 385 -0.97 -28.05 -19.93
C PRO A 385 -2.17 -27.25 -19.40
N PRO A 386 -2.82 -26.41 -20.22
CA PRO A 386 -4.08 -25.76 -19.87
C PRO A 386 -5.14 -26.78 -19.38
N GLY A 387 -5.97 -26.37 -18.42
CA GLY A 387 -6.97 -27.21 -17.77
C GLY A 387 -6.43 -28.14 -16.67
N THR A 388 -5.11 -28.16 -16.41
CA THR A 388 -4.54 -28.93 -15.29
C THR A 388 -4.83 -28.22 -13.97
N SER A 389 -5.31 -28.97 -12.97
CA SER A 389 -5.57 -28.43 -11.62
C SER A 389 -4.29 -28.15 -10.83
N GLY A 390 -4.37 -27.18 -9.92
CA GLY A 390 -3.29 -26.87 -8.99
C GLY A 390 -2.26 -25.89 -9.56
N VAL A 391 -1.13 -25.79 -8.88
CA VAL A 391 -0.04 -24.86 -9.21
C VAL A 391 1.00 -25.56 -10.08
N GLY A 392 1.43 -24.91 -11.15
CA GLY A 392 2.36 -25.44 -12.15
C GLY A 392 3.19 -24.35 -12.84
N LEU A 393 3.60 -24.61 -14.07
CA LEU A 393 4.21 -23.68 -15.01
C LEU A 393 3.35 -23.59 -16.27
N PHE A 394 2.29 -22.77 -16.22
CA PHE A 394 1.39 -22.57 -17.35
C PHE A 394 1.98 -21.53 -18.29
N GLU A 395 2.20 -21.90 -19.55
CA GLU A 395 2.79 -20.99 -20.54
C GLU A 395 1.82 -19.86 -20.90
N GLY A 396 2.37 -18.66 -21.07
CA GLY A 396 1.62 -17.44 -21.36
C GLY A 396 1.49 -16.55 -20.12
N ALA A 397 2.24 -15.47 -20.04
CA ALA A 397 2.14 -14.49 -18.96
C ALA A 397 2.93 -13.23 -19.31
N ARG A 398 2.71 -12.15 -18.58
CA ARG A 398 3.47 -10.91 -18.71
C ARG A 398 3.57 -10.43 -20.16
N TYR A 399 2.42 -10.45 -20.84
CA TYR A 399 2.24 -10.02 -22.23
C TYR A 399 2.98 -10.87 -23.28
N ARG A 400 3.39 -12.08 -22.93
CA ARG A 400 4.08 -13.03 -23.80
C ARG A 400 3.31 -14.33 -23.88
N SER A 401 3.01 -14.79 -25.09
CA SER A 401 2.36 -16.08 -25.32
C SER A 401 3.28 -17.28 -25.17
N SER A 402 4.60 -17.08 -25.12
CA SER A 402 5.59 -18.14 -24.98
C SER A 402 6.82 -17.70 -24.20
N GLY A 403 7.50 -18.66 -23.58
CA GLY A 403 8.74 -18.42 -22.82
C GLY A 403 8.58 -17.65 -21.50
N MET A 404 7.34 -17.45 -21.05
CA MET A 404 7.00 -16.90 -19.73
C MET A 404 5.86 -17.73 -19.15
N PHE A 405 5.93 -18.01 -17.85
CA PHE A 405 5.02 -18.91 -17.17
C PHE A 405 4.34 -18.23 -15.98
N ARG A 406 3.07 -18.59 -15.74
CA ARG A 406 2.27 -18.23 -14.55
C ARG A 406 1.98 -19.47 -13.68
N PRO A 407 1.62 -19.29 -12.40
CA PRO A 407 1.47 -20.39 -11.45
C PRO A 407 0.18 -21.21 -11.64
N VAL A 408 -0.90 -20.63 -12.17
CA VAL A 408 -2.20 -21.30 -12.34
C VAL A 408 -2.80 -20.99 -13.71
N ASP A 409 -3.70 -21.83 -14.20
CA ASP A 409 -4.23 -21.67 -15.56
C ASP A 409 -5.15 -20.45 -15.72
N THR A 410 -6.25 -20.40 -14.95
CA THR A 410 -7.33 -19.39 -15.08
C THR A 410 -7.85 -18.86 -13.74
N GLN A 411 -7.26 -19.26 -12.62
CA GLN A 411 -7.75 -18.96 -11.27
C GLN A 411 -6.88 -17.90 -10.59
N CYS A 412 -6.74 -16.74 -11.22
CA CYS A 412 -6.02 -15.60 -10.65
C CYS A 412 -6.62 -14.26 -11.08
N LEU A 413 -6.82 -13.35 -10.12
CA LEU A 413 -7.24 -11.97 -10.39
C LEU A 413 -6.26 -11.18 -11.26
N MET A 414 -4.98 -11.59 -11.31
CA MET A 414 -3.98 -11.04 -12.22
C MET A 414 -4.19 -11.43 -13.69
N GLN A 415 -5.27 -12.14 -14.01
CA GLN A 415 -5.60 -12.62 -15.34
C GLN A 415 -7.09 -12.45 -15.71
N PHE A 416 -7.98 -12.67 -14.74
CA PHE A 416 -9.44 -12.63 -14.93
C PHE A 416 -10.11 -11.89 -13.77
N LEU A 417 -11.13 -11.08 -14.05
CA LEU A 417 -11.99 -10.54 -12.99
C LEU A 417 -12.92 -11.62 -12.42
N GLY A 418 -13.35 -11.44 -11.17
CA GLY A 418 -14.33 -12.33 -10.52
C GLY A 418 -13.76 -13.65 -10.00
N VAL A 419 -12.43 -13.83 -9.99
CA VAL A 419 -11.73 -14.97 -9.39
C VAL A 419 -10.78 -14.50 -8.29
N PRO A 420 -10.45 -15.33 -7.29
CA PRO A 420 -9.49 -14.96 -6.25
C PRO A 420 -8.07 -14.85 -6.78
N PHE A 421 -7.17 -14.27 -5.98
CA PHE A 421 -5.73 -14.41 -6.22
C PHE A 421 -5.31 -15.88 -6.12
N CYS A 422 -4.37 -16.27 -6.98
CA CYS A 422 -3.74 -17.58 -6.87
C CYS A 422 -2.88 -17.67 -5.59
N PRO A 423 -2.51 -18.89 -5.12
CA PRO A 423 -1.72 -19.04 -3.89
C PRO A 423 -0.40 -18.26 -3.87
N VAL A 424 0.22 -18.07 -5.04
CA VAL A 424 1.49 -17.32 -5.16
C VAL A 424 1.28 -15.82 -4.97
N CYS A 425 0.26 -15.26 -5.61
CA CYS A 425 -0.13 -13.87 -5.44
C CYS A 425 -0.60 -13.58 -4.01
N ALA A 426 -1.39 -14.48 -3.43
CA ALA A 426 -1.86 -14.36 -2.05
C ALA A 426 -0.70 -14.38 -1.05
N GLN A 427 0.27 -15.28 -1.24
CA GLN A 427 1.49 -15.32 -0.44
C GLN A 427 2.28 -14.03 -0.54
N GLU A 428 2.47 -13.49 -1.74
CA GLU A 428 3.31 -12.31 -1.91
C GLU A 428 2.70 -11.09 -1.25
N TYR A 429 1.37 -10.91 -1.27
CA TYR A 429 0.72 -9.84 -0.51
C TYR A 429 1.08 -9.89 0.99
N VAL A 430 0.98 -11.06 1.61
CA VAL A 430 1.35 -11.23 3.03
C VAL A 430 2.82 -10.91 3.26
N ARG A 431 3.70 -11.39 2.38
CA ARG A 431 5.13 -11.09 2.48
C ARG A 431 5.39 -9.60 2.30
N THR A 432 4.67 -8.91 1.42
CA THR A 432 4.82 -7.47 1.19
C THR A 432 4.43 -6.66 2.42
N LEU A 433 3.31 -7.00 3.11
CA LEU A 433 2.91 -6.36 4.37
C LEU A 433 4.07 -6.30 5.37
N TYR A 434 4.79 -7.41 5.54
CA TYR A 434 5.90 -7.53 6.50
C TYR A 434 7.26 -7.09 5.96
N ARG A 435 7.45 -7.07 4.63
CA ARG A 435 8.70 -6.61 4.01
C ARG A 435 8.76 -5.09 3.94
N GLY A 436 7.60 -4.43 3.82
CA GLY A 436 7.52 -3.00 3.58
C GLY A 436 7.88 -2.62 2.15
N GLY A 437 8.31 -1.36 1.99
CA GLY A 437 8.67 -0.79 0.69
C GLY A 437 7.50 -0.21 -0.13
N PHE A 438 6.27 -0.33 0.38
CA PHE A 438 5.04 0.21 -0.23
C PHE A 438 4.68 1.63 0.25
N GLY A 439 5.44 2.18 1.21
CA GLY A 439 5.10 3.41 1.92
C GLY A 439 5.56 3.30 3.36
N VAL A 440 4.69 3.57 4.32
CA VAL A 440 4.99 3.42 5.75
C VAL A 440 4.16 2.36 6.44
N PRO A 441 4.76 1.57 7.35
CA PRO A 441 6.19 1.54 7.72
C PRO A 441 7.12 1.08 6.61
N ALA A 442 8.23 1.81 6.45
CA ALA A 442 9.20 1.57 5.39
C ALA A 442 9.83 0.17 5.48
N GLY A 443 9.99 -0.34 6.71
CA GLY A 443 10.48 -1.68 7.02
C GLY A 443 9.40 -2.78 7.13
N GLY A 444 8.15 -2.47 6.79
CA GLY A 444 7.02 -3.38 6.89
C GLY A 444 6.35 -3.34 8.27
N ILE A 445 5.14 -3.92 8.31
CA ILE A 445 4.29 -3.92 9.49
C ILE A 445 4.85 -4.87 10.55
N ASP A 446 4.93 -4.40 11.78
CA ASP A 446 5.34 -5.19 12.94
C ASP A 446 4.10 -5.79 13.65
N LEU A 447 4.20 -7.08 13.98
CA LEU A 447 3.19 -7.81 14.75
C LEU A 447 3.17 -7.39 16.23
N ILE A 448 4.20 -6.70 16.69
CA ILE A 448 4.26 -6.08 18.01
C ILE A 448 4.07 -4.59 17.82
N GLU A 449 2.97 -4.05 18.37
CA GLU A 449 2.63 -2.64 18.19
C GLU A 449 3.78 -1.75 18.69
N PRO A 450 4.31 -0.85 17.86
CA PRO A 450 5.43 0.01 18.24
C PRO A 450 5.15 0.79 19.52
N GLY A 451 6.06 0.69 20.50
CA GLY A 451 5.95 1.39 21.78
C GLY A 451 5.05 0.69 22.82
N SER A 452 4.54 -0.50 22.53
CA SER A 452 3.71 -1.27 23.46
C SER A 452 4.50 -2.10 24.49
N GLU A 453 5.83 -2.08 24.40
CA GLU A 453 6.71 -2.87 25.27
C GLU A 453 6.70 -2.32 26.70
N SER A 454 6.34 -3.19 27.65
CA SER A 454 6.35 -2.84 29.07
C SER A 454 7.09 -3.91 29.87
N PRO A 455 8.22 -3.58 30.52
CA PRO A 455 8.94 -2.30 30.48
C PRO A 455 9.46 -1.95 29.07
N PRO A 456 9.87 -0.70 28.80
CA PRO A 456 10.55 -0.36 27.54
C PRO A 456 11.83 -1.18 27.34
N THR A 457 12.16 -1.50 26.09
CA THR A 457 13.34 -2.32 25.72
C THR A 457 14.66 -1.53 25.69
N SER A 458 14.61 -0.20 25.68
CA SER A 458 15.79 0.67 25.52
C SER A 458 16.74 0.69 26.74
N GLY A 459 16.36 0.08 27.86
CA GLY A 459 17.11 0.11 29.11
C GLY A 459 17.27 -1.26 29.77
N VAL A 460 18.26 -1.34 30.66
CA VAL A 460 18.46 -2.52 31.51
C VAL A 460 17.37 -2.58 32.57
N VAL A 461 16.75 -3.74 32.67
CA VAL A 461 15.64 -4.01 33.56
C VAL A 461 16.19 -4.54 34.89
N ALA A 462 16.32 -3.66 35.89
CA ALA A 462 16.75 -4.07 37.24
C ALA A 462 15.72 -5.00 37.90
N TYR A 463 16.19 -6.04 38.57
CA TYR A 463 15.35 -7.08 39.17
C TYR A 463 15.86 -7.48 40.55
N GLY A 464 14.96 -7.51 41.54
CA GLY A 464 15.26 -7.92 42.91
C GLY A 464 14.97 -9.41 43.13
N LEU A 465 15.85 -10.10 43.84
CA LEU A 465 15.70 -11.54 44.14
C LEU A 465 14.37 -11.85 44.83
N GLY A 466 13.73 -12.93 44.40
CA GLY A 466 12.46 -13.40 44.98
C GLY A 466 11.25 -12.50 44.71
N SER A 467 11.39 -11.42 43.94
CA SER A 467 10.28 -10.63 43.42
C SER A 467 9.68 -11.26 42.15
N SER A 468 8.71 -10.58 41.54
CA SER A 468 8.19 -10.94 40.21
C SER A 468 8.11 -9.66 39.38
N ARG A 469 8.42 -9.76 38.08
CA ARG A 469 8.29 -8.65 37.14
C ARG A 469 7.53 -9.08 35.90
N THR A 470 6.48 -8.34 35.57
CA THR A 470 5.69 -8.60 34.36
C THR A 470 6.30 -7.88 33.16
N PHE A 471 6.45 -8.62 32.07
CA PHE A 471 6.84 -8.14 30.75
C PHE A 471 5.67 -8.33 29.80
N GLN A 472 5.36 -7.33 28.98
CA GLN A 472 4.15 -7.31 28.15
C GLN A 472 4.43 -6.62 26.81
N VAL A 473 3.69 -7.02 25.79
CA VAL A 473 3.58 -6.36 24.49
C VAL A 473 2.12 -6.32 24.05
N SER A 474 1.75 -5.38 23.19
CA SER A 474 0.50 -5.45 22.43
C SER A 474 0.77 -6.02 21.05
N THR A 475 -0.08 -6.93 20.59
CA THR A 475 0.11 -7.61 19.31
C THR A 475 -0.92 -7.17 18.27
N LEU A 476 -0.46 -6.91 17.05
CA LEU A 476 -1.29 -6.86 15.86
C LEU A 476 -1.53 -8.28 15.36
N GLN A 477 -2.77 -8.61 15.03
CA GLN A 477 -3.14 -9.94 14.53
C GLN A 477 -4.04 -9.83 13.30
N PRO A 478 -3.95 -10.79 12.35
CA PRO A 478 -4.90 -10.91 11.26
C PRO A 478 -6.34 -11.04 11.80
N THR A 479 -7.30 -10.50 11.06
CA THR A 479 -8.74 -10.62 11.36
C THR A 479 -9.20 -12.08 11.26
N ILE A 480 -8.59 -12.85 10.37
CA ILE A 480 -8.80 -14.30 10.22
C ILE A 480 -7.44 -14.99 10.22
N GLY A 481 -7.31 -16.03 11.06
CA GLY A 481 -6.04 -16.70 11.32
C GLY A 481 -5.60 -16.49 12.75
N SER A 482 -4.33 -16.78 13.04
CA SER A 482 -3.77 -16.62 14.38
C SER A 482 -2.30 -16.27 14.31
N ILE A 483 -1.85 -15.50 15.29
CA ILE A 483 -0.44 -15.35 15.62
C ILE A 483 -0.05 -16.37 16.70
N ALA A 484 1.20 -16.79 16.72
CA ALA A 484 1.81 -17.54 17.80
C ALA A 484 2.71 -16.62 18.63
N VAL A 485 2.61 -16.69 19.96
CA VAL A 485 3.51 -15.97 20.88
C VAL A 485 4.34 -17.00 21.63
N GLN A 486 5.64 -16.76 21.79
CA GLN A 486 6.52 -17.60 22.60
C GLN A 486 7.59 -16.76 23.29
N TRP A 487 7.77 -16.96 24.60
CA TRP A 487 8.85 -16.34 25.36
C TRP A 487 10.08 -17.24 25.47
N TYR A 488 11.26 -16.63 25.48
CA TYR A 488 12.56 -17.28 25.58
C TYR A 488 13.36 -16.63 26.71
N LEU A 489 14.06 -17.43 27.50
CA LEU A 489 15.05 -16.97 28.48
C LEU A 489 16.42 -17.50 28.06
N ASP A 490 17.36 -16.58 27.83
CA ASP A 490 18.72 -16.86 27.36
C ASP A 490 18.74 -17.77 26.10
N GLY A 491 17.79 -17.55 25.19
CA GLY A 491 17.63 -18.32 23.95
C GLY A 491 16.87 -19.64 24.08
N ALA A 492 16.50 -20.07 25.28
CA ALA A 492 15.70 -21.27 25.50
C ALA A 492 14.20 -20.94 25.65
N ALA A 493 13.35 -21.65 24.92
CA ALA A 493 11.89 -21.46 25.00
C ALA A 493 11.37 -21.78 26.41
N ILE A 494 10.57 -20.88 26.97
CA ILE A 494 9.95 -21.05 28.28
C ILE A 494 8.65 -21.83 28.09
N SER A 495 8.56 -23.02 28.67
CA SER A 495 7.39 -23.90 28.53
C SER A 495 6.11 -23.20 28.99
N GLY A 496 5.08 -23.21 28.14
CA GLY A 496 3.77 -22.63 28.42
C GLY A 496 3.70 -21.09 28.39
N ALA A 497 4.81 -20.39 28.14
CA ALA A 497 4.83 -18.94 28.04
C ALA A 497 4.44 -18.49 26.62
N ASN A 498 3.14 -18.52 26.34
CA ASN A 498 2.55 -18.27 25.02
C ASN A 498 1.51 -17.14 24.99
N ALA A 499 1.48 -16.30 26.03
CA ALA A 499 0.65 -15.10 26.09
C ALA A 499 1.48 -13.85 25.77
N ALA A 500 0.82 -12.75 25.39
CA ALA A 500 1.47 -11.44 25.17
C ALA A 500 2.07 -10.81 26.46
N SER A 501 1.82 -11.42 27.62
CA SER A 501 2.38 -11.06 28.92
C SER A 501 3.07 -12.26 29.56
N TYR A 502 4.24 -12.05 30.15
CA TYR A 502 5.00 -13.05 30.90
C TYR A 502 5.47 -12.49 32.23
N VAL A 503 5.28 -13.26 33.31
CA VAL A 503 5.76 -12.90 34.64
C VAL A 503 7.10 -13.59 34.88
N PHE A 504 8.17 -12.81 34.81
CA PHE A 504 9.51 -13.28 35.11
C PHE A 504 9.73 -13.35 36.61
N SER A 505 10.30 -14.47 37.08
CA SER A 505 10.80 -14.62 38.44
C SER A 505 12.09 -15.44 38.45
N GLN A 506 13.01 -15.05 39.33
CA GLN A 506 14.29 -15.71 39.59
C GLN A 506 14.61 -15.60 41.08
N GLY A 507 14.94 -16.74 41.70
CA GLY A 507 15.30 -16.85 43.11
C GLY A 507 16.81 -16.86 43.39
N SER A 508 17.66 -16.90 42.35
CA SER A 508 19.12 -16.97 42.46
C SER A 508 19.77 -15.68 41.95
N PRO A 509 20.86 -15.17 42.57
CA PRO A 509 21.65 -14.05 42.01
C PRO A 509 22.41 -14.41 40.74
N THR A 510 22.54 -15.70 40.43
CA THR A 510 23.22 -16.17 39.23
C THR A 510 22.25 -16.90 38.29
N PRO A 511 22.32 -16.64 36.97
CA PRO A 511 23.10 -15.58 36.30
C PRO A 511 22.64 -14.16 36.70
N ALA A 512 23.60 -13.24 36.81
CA ALA A 512 23.36 -11.84 37.18
C ALA A 512 22.82 -11.00 36.01
N THR A 513 23.03 -11.45 34.78
CA THR A 513 22.45 -10.87 33.58
C THR A 513 21.70 -11.96 32.83
N ARG A 514 20.47 -11.64 32.41
CA ARG A 514 19.59 -12.53 31.65
C ARG A 514 19.05 -11.80 30.44
N THR A 515 18.77 -12.54 29.38
CA THR A 515 18.07 -12.03 28.19
C THR A 515 16.70 -12.67 28.12
N LEU A 516 15.65 -11.86 28.29
CA LEU A 516 14.27 -12.30 28.05
C LEU A 516 13.85 -11.82 26.66
N GLU A 517 13.28 -12.70 25.85
CA GLU A 517 12.81 -12.38 24.50
C GLU A 517 11.39 -12.88 24.30
N VAL A 518 10.55 -12.10 23.64
CA VAL A 518 9.26 -12.54 23.10
C VAL A 518 9.36 -12.60 21.59
N ARG A 519 8.82 -13.65 20.99
CA ARG A 519 8.64 -13.80 19.54
C ARG A 519 7.16 -13.91 19.22
N VAL A 520 6.73 -13.19 18.20
CA VAL A 520 5.35 -13.16 17.70
C VAL A 520 5.39 -13.52 16.23
N THR A 521 4.71 -14.59 15.84
CA THR A 521 4.79 -15.16 14.50
C THR A 521 3.40 -15.23 13.86
N ASP A 522 3.22 -14.69 12.67
CA ASP A 522 2.02 -14.95 11.86
C ASP A 522 2.04 -16.41 11.40
N SER A 523 1.02 -17.17 11.80
CA SER A 523 0.90 -18.60 11.50
C SER A 523 -0.09 -18.88 10.36
N THR A 524 -0.35 -17.87 9.51
CA THR A 524 -1.22 -18.00 8.35
C THR A 524 -0.82 -19.17 7.43
N ALA A 525 -1.82 -19.83 6.86
CA ALA A 525 -1.60 -20.83 5.82
C ALA A 525 -1.37 -20.20 4.43
N LEU A 526 -1.53 -18.87 4.30
CA LEU A 526 -1.35 -18.14 3.04
C LEU A 526 0.11 -18.02 2.62
N VAL A 527 1.05 -18.24 3.55
CA VAL A 527 2.49 -18.26 3.26
C VAL A 527 3.03 -19.66 3.52
N SER A 528 3.72 -20.23 2.52
CA SER A 528 4.38 -21.52 2.70
C SER A 528 5.44 -21.40 3.79
N PRO A 529 5.48 -22.30 4.80
CA PRO A 529 6.47 -22.24 5.88
C PRO A 529 7.92 -22.22 5.39
N THR A 530 8.20 -22.90 4.28
CA THR A 530 9.54 -22.93 3.66
C THR A 530 9.93 -21.62 2.98
N MET A 531 8.96 -20.75 2.69
CA MET A 531 9.13 -19.45 2.05
C MET A 531 8.86 -18.26 3.00
N ALA A 532 8.33 -18.52 4.19
CA ALA A 532 8.10 -17.49 5.22
C ALA A 532 9.41 -16.86 5.69
N GLY A 533 10.48 -17.66 5.81
CA GLY A 533 11.77 -17.20 6.36
C GLY A 533 11.58 -16.61 7.77
N GLY A 534 12.34 -15.57 8.10
CA GLY A 534 12.16 -14.79 9.33
C GLY A 534 11.19 -13.62 9.20
N LEU A 535 10.52 -13.48 8.05
CA LEU A 535 9.72 -12.29 7.72
C LEU A 535 8.41 -12.21 8.51
N LEU A 536 7.83 -13.35 8.84
CA LEU A 536 6.57 -13.45 9.58
C LEU A 536 6.78 -13.46 11.10
N GLU A 537 8.02 -13.36 11.59
CA GLU A 537 8.36 -13.39 13.02
C GLU A 537 8.95 -12.05 13.45
N HIS A 538 8.31 -11.42 14.44
CA HIS A 538 8.80 -10.22 15.09
C HIS A 538 9.17 -10.49 16.53
N ARG A 539 10.21 -9.81 17.03
CA ARG A 539 10.76 -10.06 18.37
C ARG A 539 11.01 -8.79 19.15
N ARG A 540 10.96 -8.91 20.48
CA ARG A 540 11.45 -7.91 21.44
C ARG A 540 12.29 -8.58 22.50
N SER A 541 13.36 -7.92 22.92
CA SER A 541 14.33 -8.45 23.86
C SER A 541 14.63 -7.45 24.96
N TRP A 542 14.73 -7.95 26.20
CA TRP A 542 15.09 -7.20 27.38
C TRP A 542 16.35 -7.78 27.99
N THR A 543 17.28 -6.90 28.36
CA THR A 543 18.39 -7.25 29.25
C THR A 543 17.94 -7.05 30.69
N ILE A 544 17.90 -8.12 31.47
CA ILE A 544 17.54 -8.13 32.89
C ILE A 544 18.82 -8.21 33.72
N GLN A 545 18.96 -7.31 34.69
CA GLN A 545 20.04 -7.32 35.68
C GLN A 545 19.49 -7.77 37.04
N VAL A 546 19.97 -8.92 37.51
CA VAL A 546 19.59 -9.54 38.77
C VAL A 546 20.62 -9.12 39.82
N GLY A 547 20.18 -8.33 40.80
CA GLY A 547 21.05 -7.80 41.86
C GLY A 547 20.53 -8.10 43.27
N ASN A 548 21.43 -8.09 44.25
CA ASN A 548 21.10 -8.25 45.67
C ASN A 548 20.60 -6.94 46.31
N ASP A 549 20.88 -5.78 45.70
CA ASP A 549 20.66 -4.44 46.29
C ASP A 549 19.91 -3.50 45.33
N VAL A 550 18.64 -3.80 45.02
CA VAL A 550 17.78 -2.85 44.28
C VAL A 550 17.24 -1.73 45.20
N ILE A 551 17.64 -1.70 46.49
CA ILE A 551 17.08 -0.77 47.50
C ILE A 551 17.71 0.64 47.47
N PHE A 552 18.85 0.90 46.81
CA PHE A 552 19.53 2.21 46.93
C PHE A 552 19.98 2.83 45.60
N ARG A 553 19.05 3.25 44.74
CA ARG A 553 19.37 4.19 43.64
C ARG A 553 18.44 5.41 43.50
N ASN A 554 17.37 5.50 44.28
CA ASN A 554 16.61 6.75 44.40
C ASN A 554 17.07 7.44 45.68
N GLY A 555 17.84 8.50 45.53
CA GLY A 555 18.49 9.23 46.61
C GLY A 555 17.53 9.65 47.72
N PHE A 556 17.96 9.42 48.96
CA PHE A 556 17.44 10.13 50.11
C PHE A 556 17.98 11.56 50.08
N GLU A 557 17.14 12.52 49.71
CA GLU A 557 17.27 13.88 50.25
C GLU A 557 16.34 13.99 51.47
N SER A 558 16.92 14.02 52.67
CA SER A 558 16.47 14.86 53.80
C SER A 558 17.50 14.84 54.95
N PRO A 559 17.54 15.84 55.84
CA PRO A 559 16.67 17.02 55.96
C PRO A 559 17.29 18.34 55.49
#